data_AF-A0A1V5U8X2-F1
#
_entry.id   AF-A0A1V5U8X2-F1
#
_cell.length_a   1.000
_cell.length_b   1.000
_cell.length_c   1.000
_cell.angle_alpha   90.00
_cell.angle_beta   90.00
_cell.angle_gamma   90.00
#
_symmetry.space_group_name_H-M   'P 1'
#
loop_
_entity.id
_entity.type
_entity.pdbx_description
1 polymer ?
#
loop_
_entity_poly.entity_id
_entity_poly.type
_entity_poly.pdbx_seq_one_letter_code
_entity_poly.pdbx_strand_id
1 'polypeptide(L)'
;MRRRCDFDFIDDDVLAEGRVSKGTLRIGKMTYDTIVMPPTRWLTPEAASNLKAFLKSGGKVLAPEELDTLKPVVKIFPETKDIFAVKRRDGDKVVYFLMNGSCGTVDATITLPEKGVPVYCDPSDGRFYALKLNRGKLRWRFEPYGSLLVAFGLAPDLEYRFFRPGKKHLTPHSWTIRPTWSLYPASDVEYKTDSPDTEPVECRPGDWRPVLGEFFSGDALYKTEFECPVPGGEAELDLGEVCYSCTVFLNGKQVGRKFWGPFRFKMDGMLGKGMNTLEIQVSNTLANAIANPETEACWNRSFQRTPYENITRTYEKDSLRSGLFGPVVIRFGDYSLPPAEDTIWKKHGRKDIRNQGRRG
;
A
#
# COMPACT_ATOMS: atom_id res chain seq x y z
N MET A 1 7.20 -6.11 -16.50
CA MET A 1 6.47 -6.16 -15.22
C MET A 1 5.57 -7.40 -15.05
N ARG A 2 4.55 -7.65 -15.90
CA ARG A 2 3.64 -8.82 -15.72
C ARG A 2 4.34 -10.18 -15.68
N ARG A 3 5.48 -10.31 -16.37
CA ARG A 3 6.32 -11.52 -16.40
C ARG A 3 7.31 -11.61 -15.22
N ARG A 4 7.26 -10.67 -14.26
CA ARG A 4 8.18 -10.56 -13.10
C ARG A 4 9.65 -10.64 -13.53
N CYS A 5 9.94 -10.06 -14.68
CA CYS A 5 11.28 -9.78 -15.15
C CYS A 5 11.51 -8.28 -14.94
N ASP A 6 12.62 -7.96 -14.31
CA ASP A 6 13.09 -6.59 -14.13
C ASP A 6 13.84 -6.17 -15.39
N PHE A 7 13.66 -4.92 -15.82
CA PHE A 7 14.24 -4.42 -17.04
C PHE A 7 14.36 -2.90 -16.96
N ASP A 8 15.32 -2.35 -17.71
CA ASP A 8 15.50 -0.92 -17.90
C ASP A 8 15.40 -0.63 -19.41
N PHE A 9 14.98 0.59 -19.77
CA PHE A 9 15.06 1.04 -21.16
C PHE A 9 16.47 1.52 -21.45
N ILE A 10 17.04 1.07 -22.55
CA ILE A 10 18.32 1.55 -23.08
C ILE A 10 18.04 2.18 -24.44
N ASP A 11 18.52 3.40 -24.65
CA ASP A 11 18.52 4.03 -25.96
C ASP A 11 19.82 3.70 -26.72
N ASP A 12 19.93 4.26 -27.91
CA ASP A 12 21.00 3.96 -28.85
C ASP A 12 22.38 4.45 -28.35
N ASP A 13 22.42 5.65 -27.76
CA ASP A 13 23.64 6.25 -27.21
C ASP A 13 24.15 5.43 -26.02
N VAL A 14 23.25 5.04 -25.12
CA VAL A 14 23.58 4.19 -23.98
C VAL A 14 24.06 2.80 -24.42
N LEU A 15 23.47 2.23 -25.46
CA LEU A 15 23.91 0.96 -26.02
C LEU A 15 25.30 1.08 -26.67
N ALA A 16 25.59 2.18 -27.35
CA ALA A 16 26.90 2.43 -27.96
C ALA A 16 28.03 2.52 -26.92
N GLU A 17 27.79 3.20 -25.79
CA GLU A 17 28.79 3.41 -24.74
C GLU A 17 28.97 2.22 -23.77
N GLY A 18 28.04 1.26 -23.79
CA GLY A 18 28.04 0.11 -22.89
C GLY A 18 29.30 -0.75 -23.02
N ARG A 19 29.80 -1.30 -21.91
CA ARG A 19 30.99 -2.16 -21.90
C ARG A 19 30.59 -3.63 -21.96
N VAL A 20 30.99 -4.32 -23.02
CA VAL A 20 30.71 -5.74 -23.19
C VAL A 20 31.81 -6.60 -22.55
N SER A 21 31.42 -7.57 -21.74
CA SER A 21 32.33 -8.59 -21.20
C SER A 21 31.59 -9.85 -20.78
N LYS A 22 32.12 -11.04 -21.13
CA LYS A 22 31.66 -12.36 -20.66
C LYS A 22 30.12 -12.55 -20.75
N GLY A 23 29.52 -12.18 -21.88
CA GLY A 23 28.09 -12.35 -22.12
C GLY A 23 27.21 -11.31 -21.45
N THR A 24 27.81 -10.22 -20.94
CA THR A 24 27.09 -9.14 -20.28
C THR A 24 27.41 -7.79 -20.90
N LEU A 25 26.41 -6.90 -20.94
CA LEU A 25 26.54 -5.49 -21.25
C LEU A 25 26.50 -4.71 -19.94
N ARG A 26 27.54 -3.93 -19.66
CA ARG A 26 27.62 -3.08 -18.46
C ARG A 26 27.42 -1.62 -18.82
N ILE A 27 26.45 -0.98 -18.18
CA ILE A 27 26.17 0.45 -18.29
C ILE A 27 26.22 1.03 -16.87
N GLY A 28 27.21 1.88 -16.59
CA GLY A 28 27.49 2.35 -15.24
C GLY A 28 27.75 1.19 -14.26
N LYS A 29 26.86 1.03 -13.27
CA LYS A 29 26.87 -0.10 -12.31
C LYS A 29 25.93 -1.24 -12.71
N MET A 30 25.06 -1.01 -13.68
CA MET A 30 24.08 -2.00 -14.13
C MET A 30 24.73 -2.99 -15.10
N THR A 31 24.30 -4.25 -15.02
CA THR A 31 24.80 -5.33 -15.87
C THR A 31 23.61 -6.10 -16.42
N TYR A 32 23.58 -6.29 -17.74
CA TYR A 32 22.50 -6.95 -18.47
C TYR A 32 23.05 -8.17 -19.21
N ASP A 33 22.40 -9.32 -19.09
CA ASP A 33 22.73 -10.54 -19.84
C ASP A 33 21.86 -10.74 -21.08
N THR A 34 20.80 -9.93 -21.21
CA THR A 34 19.79 -10.03 -22.26
C THR A 34 19.33 -8.63 -22.68
N ILE A 35 19.25 -8.38 -23.98
CA ILE A 35 18.64 -7.19 -24.58
C ILE A 35 17.38 -7.63 -25.30
N VAL A 36 16.26 -6.96 -25.05
CA VAL A 36 15.03 -7.16 -25.82
C VAL A 36 14.99 -6.08 -26.88
N MET A 37 15.00 -6.48 -28.14
CA MET A 37 15.00 -5.54 -29.27
C MET A 37 13.66 -5.63 -30.00
N PRO A 38 12.79 -4.61 -29.90
CA PRO A 38 11.59 -4.54 -30.73
C PRO A 38 11.98 -4.39 -32.21
N PRO A 39 11.03 -4.54 -33.15
CA PRO A 39 11.29 -4.27 -34.57
C PRO A 39 11.94 -2.89 -34.76
N THR A 40 13.24 -2.89 -35.06
CA THR A 40 14.08 -1.69 -35.09
C THR A 40 14.56 -1.47 -36.51
N ARG A 41 14.28 -0.29 -37.07
CA ARG A 41 14.69 0.07 -38.43
C ARG A 41 16.04 0.77 -38.50
N TRP A 42 16.49 1.34 -37.38
CA TRP A 42 17.71 2.14 -37.33
C TRP A 42 18.42 1.96 -35.99
N LEU A 43 19.73 1.81 -36.05
CA LEU A 43 20.69 1.88 -34.95
C LEU A 43 21.91 2.64 -35.48
N THR A 44 22.57 3.42 -34.63
CA THR A 44 23.89 3.98 -34.94
C THR A 44 24.89 2.86 -35.26
N PRO A 45 25.91 3.11 -36.10
CA PRO A 45 26.98 2.16 -36.36
C PRO A 45 27.66 1.65 -35.07
N GLU A 46 27.83 2.52 -34.09
CA GLU A 46 28.46 2.25 -32.81
C GLU A 46 27.60 1.29 -31.96
N ALA A 47 26.30 1.58 -31.80
CA ALA A 47 25.39 0.71 -31.08
C ALA A 47 25.22 -0.65 -31.77
N ALA A 48 25.13 -0.66 -33.11
CA ALA A 48 25.06 -1.91 -33.89
C ALA A 48 26.34 -2.75 -33.75
N SER A 49 27.51 -2.11 -33.71
CA SER A 49 28.79 -2.77 -33.45
C SER A 49 28.84 -3.36 -32.05
N ASN A 50 28.41 -2.59 -31.04
CA ASN A 50 28.43 -3.04 -29.65
C ASN A 50 27.42 -4.16 -29.38
N LEU A 51 26.24 -4.12 -30.01
CA LEU A 51 25.25 -5.19 -29.97
C LEU A 51 25.80 -6.51 -30.56
N LYS A 52 26.54 -6.43 -31.68
CA LYS A 52 27.23 -7.60 -32.25
C LYS A 52 28.32 -8.12 -31.32
N ALA A 53 29.09 -7.25 -30.69
CA ALA A 53 30.09 -7.63 -29.70
C ALA A 53 29.45 -8.33 -28.49
N PHE A 54 28.32 -7.80 -28.00
CA PHE A 54 27.53 -8.38 -26.92
C PHE A 54 27.07 -9.80 -27.24
N LEU A 55 26.43 -10.01 -28.40
CA LEU A 55 26.05 -11.34 -28.90
C LEU A 55 27.25 -12.29 -28.98
N LYS A 56 28.37 -11.84 -29.58
CA LYS A 56 29.60 -12.64 -29.71
C LYS A 56 30.20 -13.01 -28.35
N SER A 57 30.01 -12.18 -27.34
CA SER A 57 30.48 -12.46 -25.97
C SER A 57 29.62 -13.48 -25.22
N GLY A 58 28.47 -13.89 -25.77
CA GLY A 58 27.51 -14.81 -25.16
C GLY A 58 26.24 -14.15 -24.59
N GLY A 59 26.07 -12.85 -24.81
CA GLY A 59 24.85 -12.12 -24.46
C GLY A 59 23.66 -12.55 -25.33
N LYS A 60 22.44 -12.34 -24.86
CA LYS A 60 21.22 -12.73 -25.58
C LYS A 60 20.52 -11.51 -26.14
N VAL A 61 20.07 -11.59 -27.38
CA VAL A 61 19.14 -10.60 -27.96
C VAL A 61 17.86 -11.33 -28.28
N LEU A 62 16.74 -10.87 -27.71
CA LEU A 62 15.43 -11.47 -27.87
C LEU A 62 14.49 -10.52 -28.60
N ALA A 63 13.65 -11.09 -29.47
CA ALA A 63 12.50 -10.39 -30.02
C ALA A 63 11.34 -10.35 -29.00
N PRO A 64 10.36 -9.44 -29.14
CA PRO A 64 9.19 -9.36 -28.24
C PRO A 64 8.40 -10.67 -28.10
N GLU A 65 8.42 -11.52 -29.13
CA GLU A 65 7.73 -12.81 -29.17
C GLU A 65 8.43 -13.87 -28.32
N GLU A 66 9.70 -13.68 -27.98
CA GLU A 66 10.52 -14.62 -27.21
C GLU A 66 10.51 -14.34 -25.70
N LEU A 67 9.73 -13.35 -25.25
CA LEU A 67 9.69 -12.92 -23.85
C LEU A 67 9.21 -14.00 -22.88
N ASP A 68 8.52 -15.04 -23.35
CA ASP A 68 8.13 -16.21 -22.55
C ASP A 68 9.33 -17.08 -22.12
N THR A 69 10.48 -16.93 -22.77
CA THR A 69 11.71 -17.68 -22.43
C THR A 69 12.47 -17.08 -21.24
N LEU A 70 12.15 -15.84 -20.87
CA LEU A 70 12.81 -15.13 -19.77
C LEU A 70 12.48 -15.78 -18.43
N LYS A 71 13.51 -15.94 -17.60
CA LYS A 71 13.34 -16.44 -16.24
C LYS A 71 12.89 -15.30 -15.34
N PRO A 72 11.75 -15.44 -14.63
CA PRO A 72 11.31 -14.41 -13.70
C PRO A 72 12.27 -14.31 -12.51
N VAL A 73 12.42 -13.11 -11.95
CA VAL A 73 13.28 -12.87 -10.78
C VAL A 73 12.76 -13.58 -9.52
N VAL A 74 11.46 -13.87 -9.50
CA VAL A 74 10.74 -14.55 -8.42
C VAL A 74 9.57 -15.36 -9.00
N LYS A 75 9.26 -16.53 -8.40
CA LYS A 75 8.05 -17.30 -8.75
C LYS A 75 6.95 -17.06 -7.72
N ILE A 76 5.71 -16.91 -8.18
CA ILE A 76 4.54 -16.62 -7.35
C ILE A 76 3.47 -17.65 -7.66
N PHE A 77 2.81 -18.17 -6.62
CA PHE A 77 1.67 -19.08 -6.73
C PHE A 77 0.54 -18.62 -5.79
N PRO A 78 -0.74 -18.61 -6.21
CA PRO A 78 -1.20 -18.88 -7.58
C PRO A 78 -0.65 -17.87 -8.59
N GLU A 79 -0.56 -18.28 -9.85
CA GLU A 79 -0.09 -17.39 -10.92
C GLU A 79 -1.06 -16.20 -11.03
N THR A 80 -0.52 -14.97 -10.98
CA THR A 80 -1.31 -13.74 -11.03
C THR A 80 -0.56 -12.63 -11.77
N LYS A 81 -1.32 -11.77 -12.44
CA LYS A 81 -0.82 -10.54 -13.08
C LYS A 81 -0.72 -9.35 -12.12
N ASP A 82 -1.26 -9.49 -10.91
CA ASP A 82 -1.43 -8.39 -9.97
C ASP A 82 -0.18 -8.15 -9.13
N ILE A 83 0.68 -9.17 -8.95
CA ILE A 83 1.94 -8.99 -8.21
C ILE A 83 3.08 -8.64 -9.16
N PHE A 84 3.60 -7.43 -8.98
CA PHE A 84 4.83 -6.94 -9.59
C PHE A 84 6.04 -7.29 -8.72
N ALA A 85 7.20 -7.46 -9.35
CA ALA A 85 8.45 -7.73 -8.66
C ALA A 85 9.62 -7.06 -9.37
N VAL A 86 10.47 -6.39 -8.60
CA VAL A 86 11.73 -5.76 -8.99
C VAL A 86 12.84 -6.37 -8.14
N LYS A 87 14.03 -6.54 -8.71
CA LYS A 87 15.17 -7.14 -8.01
C LYS A 87 16.43 -6.31 -8.26
N ARG A 88 17.06 -5.86 -7.18
CA ARG A 88 18.38 -5.21 -7.25
C ARG A 88 19.40 -6.06 -6.50
N ARG A 89 20.63 -6.12 -7.02
CA ARG A 89 21.76 -6.79 -6.41
C ARG A 89 22.92 -5.81 -6.29
N ASP A 90 23.55 -5.79 -5.14
CA ASP A 90 24.77 -5.03 -4.89
C ASP A 90 25.73 -5.91 -4.05
N GLY A 91 26.81 -6.37 -4.68
CA GLY A 91 27.69 -7.37 -4.08
C GLY A 91 26.96 -8.66 -3.71
N ASP A 92 27.06 -9.04 -2.43
CA ASP A 92 26.40 -10.19 -1.82
C ASP A 92 24.95 -9.92 -1.40
N LYS A 93 24.54 -8.64 -1.37
CA LYS A 93 23.19 -8.24 -0.99
C LYS A 93 22.24 -8.29 -2.18
N VAL A 94 21.04 -8.76 -1.91
CA VAL A 94 19.96 -8.84 -2.91
C VAL A 94 18.70 -8.29 -2.28
N VAL A 95 18.02 -7.40 -2.98
CA VAL A 95 16.76 -6.79 -2.54
C VAL A 95 15.68 -7.05 -3.57
N TYR A 96 14.53 -7.48 -3.08
CA TYR A 96 13.30 -7.70 -3.84
C TYR A 96 12.24 -6.72 -3.35
N PHE A 97 11.64 -5.99 -4.27
CA PHE A 97 10.43 -5.22 -4.00
C PHE A 97 9.27 -5.85 -4.75
N LEU A 98 8.29 -6.37 -4.01
CA LEU A 98 7.06 -6.93 -4.55
C LEU A 98 5.89 -6.02 -4.21
N MET A 99 4.97 -5.84 -5.13
CA MET A 99 3.80 -4.97 -4.94
C MET A 99 2.57 -5.61 -5.55
N ASN A 100 1.46 -5.60 -4.81
CA ASN A 100 0.14 -5.90 -5.35
C ASN A 100 -0.42 -4.66 -6.04
N GLY A 101 -0.63 -4.72 -7.35
CA GLY A 101 -1.20 -3.64 -8.14
C GLY A 101 -2.73 -3.63 -8.20
N SER A 102 -3.40 -4.50 -7.46
CA SER A 102 -4.86 -4.60 -7.45
C SER A 102 -5.48 -3.95 -6.20
N CYS A 103 -6.78 -3.67 -6.29
CA CYS A 103 -7.61 -3.22 -5.17
C CYS A 103 -8.08 -4.36 -4.24
N GLY A 104 -7.72 -5.61 -4.53
CA GLY A 104 -8.06 -6.78 -3.72
C GLY A 104 -6.87 -7.30 -2.92
N THR A 105 -7.12 -8.12 -1.90
CA THR A 105 -6.04 -8.84 -1.23
C THR A 105 -5.55 -10.02 -2.08
N VAL A 106 -4.24 -10.29 -2.07
CA VAL A 106 -3.65 -11.43 -2.78
C VAL A 106 -2.85 -12.29 -1.81
N ASP A 107 -3.31 -13.51 -1.56
CA ASP A 107 -2.55 -14.53 -0.83
C ASP A 107 -1.60 -15.25 -1.80
N ALA A 108 -0.30 -15.19 -1.50
CA ALA A 108 0.74 -15.67 -2.39
C ALA A 108 1.74 -16.57 -1.65
N THR A 109 2.17 -17.62 -2.35
CA THR A 109 3.38 -18.38 -2.05
C THR A 109 4.49 -17.92 -2.98
N ILE A 110 5.53 -17.34 -2.41
CA ILE A 110 6.66 -16.72 -3.10
C ILE A 110 7.86 -17.67 -3.00
N THR A 111 8.48 -17.97 -4.13
CA THR A 111 9.74 -18.72 -4.19
C THR A 111 10.85 -17.80 -4.68
N LEU A 112 11.78 -17.49 -3.77
CA LEU A 112 12.96 -16.67 -4.03
C LEU A 112 14.14 -17.60 -4.37
N PRO A 113 14.94 -17.29 -5.41
CA PRO A 113 16.06 -18.14 -5.82
C PRO A 113 17.28 -18.05 -4.88
N GLU A 114 17.34 -17.01 -4.05
CA GLU A 114 18.48 -16.75 -3.16
C GLU A 114 18.50 -17.73 -1.98
N LYS A 115 19.71 -18.05 -1.51
CA LYS A 115 19.93 -18.87 -0.31
C LYS A 115 20.09 -17.97 0.92
N GLY A 116 19.85 -18.54 2.10
CA GLY A 116 19.98 -17.84 3.38
C GLY A 116 18.64 -17.38 3.95
N VAL A 117 18.71 -16.55 4.99
CA VAL A 117 17.53 -16.03 5.69
C VAL A 117 17.03 -14.79 4.93
N PRO A 118 15.79 -14.79 4.42
CA PRO A 118 15.18 -13.56 3.92
C PRO A 118 14.84 -12.63 5.08
N VAL A 119 15.07 -11.35 4.87
CA VAL A 119 14.81 -10.28 5.83
C VAL A 119 13.74 -9.36 5.26
N TYR A 120 12.60 -9.26 5.93
CA TYR A 120 11.59 -8.26 5.64
C TYR A 120 12.04 -6.90 6.17
N CYS A 121 12.07 -5.89 5.31
CA CYS A 121 12.35 -4.51 5.67
C CYS A 121 11.00 -3.79 5.80
N ASP A 122 10.53 -3.54 7.02
CA ASP A 122 9.22 -2.93 7.24
C ASP A 122 9.34 -1.40 7.18
N PRO A 123 8.80 -0.73 6.14
CA PRO A 123 8.89 0.73 6.03
C PRO A 123 8.04 1.47 7.07
N SER A 124 7.12 0.78 7.77
CA SER A 124 6.22 1.41 8.74
C SER A 124 6.88 1.68 10.08
N ASP A 125 7.88 0.87 10.47
CA ASP A 125 8.64 1.04 11.72
C ASP A 125 10.16 1.11 11.51
N GLY A 126 10.63 0.93 10.28
CA GLY A 126 12.04 1.01 9.90
C GLY A 126 12.88 -0.20 10.34
N ARG A 127 12.26 -1.30 10.78
CA ARG A 127 12.96 -2.48 11.31
C ARG A 127 13.14 -3.59 10.28
N PHE A 128 14.11 -4.44 10.55
CA PHE A 128 14.45 -5.62 9.77
C PHE A 128 14.01 -6.89 10.50
N TYR A 129 13.15 -7.66 9.86
CA TYR A 129 12.57 -8.87 10.45
C TYR A 129 12.99 -10.13 9.69
N ALA A 130 13.56 -11.11 10.39
CA ALA A 130 13.85 -12.42 9.84
C ALA A 130 12.54 -13.11 9.45
N LEU A 131 12.42 -13.51 8.18
CA LEU A 131 11.29 -14.28 7.67
C LEU A 131 11.61 -15.78 7.69
N LYS A 132 10.66 -16.58 8.19
CA LYS A 132 10.76 -18.04 8.10
C LYS A 132 10.21 -18.54 6.78
N LEU A 133 11.05 -19.31 6.08
CA LEU A 133 10.67 -20.05 4.88
C LEU A 133 10.16 -21.44 5.26
N ASN A 134 9.09 -21.87 4.59
CA ASN A 134 8.57 -23.23 4.70
C ASN A 134 8.93 -23.99 3.42
N ARG A 135 9.80 -25.01 3.53
CA ARG A 135 10.35 -25.76 2.38
C ARG A 135 10.87 -24.83 1.27
N GLY A 136 11.57 -23.76 1.67
CA GLY A 136 12.14 -22.75 0.75
C GLY A 136 11.14 -21.74 0.17
N LYS A 137 9.89 -21.72 0.65
CA LYS A 137 8.82 -20.82 0.16
C LYS A 137 8.34 -19.88 1.26
N LEU A 138 8.11 -18.63 0.89
CA LEU A 138 7.53 -17.60 1.75
C LEU A 138 6.02 -17.54 1.48
N ARG A 139 5.18 -17.59 2.52
CA ARG A 139 3.77 -17.21 2.40
C ARG A 139 3.59 -15.76 2.80
N TRP A 140 2.85 -15.03 2.00
CA TRP A 140 2.57 -13.63 2.24
C TRP A 140 1.15 -13.29 1.79
N ARG A 141 0.47 -12.46 2.58
CA ARG A 141 -0.80 -11.85 2.18
C ARG A 141 -0.51 -10.40 1.81
N PHE A 142 -0.66 -10.07 0.54
CA PHE A 142 -0.60 -8.69 0.09
C PHE A 142 -1.96 -8.02 0.31
N GLU A 143 -1.93 -6.89 0.99
CA GLU A 143 -3.07 -5.98 1.08
C GLU A 143 -3.32 -5.28 -0.28
N PRO A 144 -4.48 -4.65 -0.49
CA PRO A 144 -4.73 -3.84 -1.68
C PRO A 144 -3.63 -2.79 -1.81
N TYR A 145 -2.98 -2.70 -2.98
CA TYR A 145 -1.84 -1.80 -3.20
C TYR A 145 -0.65 -2.01 -2.25
N GLY A 146 -0.65 -3.10 -1.46
CA GLY A 146 0.37 -3.41 -0.47
C GLY A 146 1.66 -3.90 -1.10
N SER A 147 2.76 -3.71 -0.38
CA SER A 147 4.10 -4.11 -0.82
C SER A 147 4.83 -4.98 0.19
N LEU A 148 5.88 -5.64 -0.29
CA LEU A 148 6.79 -6.46 0.48
C LEU A 148 8.21 -6.19 -0.02
N LEU A 149 9.06 -5.68 0.88
CA LEU A 149 10.48 -5.45 0.64
C LEU A 149 11.29 -6.54 1.35
N VAL A 150 11.91 -7.46 0.60
CA VAL A 150 12.70 -8.56 1.14
C VAL A 150 14.16 -8.44 0.72
N ALA A 151 15.06 -8.54 1.68
CA ALA A 151 16.50 -8.55 1.44
C ALA A 151 17.16 -9.87 1.83
N PHE A 152 18.28 -10.18 1.19
CA PHE A 152 19.24 -11.22 1.58
C PHE A 152 20.60 -10.57 1.80
N GLY A 153 21.40 -11.14 2.72
CA GLY A 153 22.70 -10.56 3.10
C GLY A 153 22.59 -9.41 4.10
N LEU A 154 21.42 -9.24 4.74
CA LEU A 154 21.22 -8.32 5.86
C LEU A 154 21.05 -9.09 7.17
N ALA A 155 21.45 -8.48 8.28
CA ALA A 155 21.16 -8.98 9.61
C ALA A 155 19.76 -8.50 10.05
N PRO A 156 18.89 -9.40 10.54
CA PRO A 156 17.60 -9.01 11.10
C PRO A 156 17.75 -8.45 12.52
N ASP A 157 16.89 -7.52 12.90
CA ASP A 157 16.75 -7.04 14.28
C ASP A 157 15.97 -8.04 15.13
N LEU A 158 14.91 -8.63 14.55
CA LEU A 158 13.92 -9.47 15.24
C LEU A 158 13.39 -10.58 14.32
N GLU A 159 12.70 -11.57 14.87
CA GLU A 159 11.94 -12.54 14.08
C GLU A 159 10.54 -11.98 13.73
N TYR A 160 10.15 -12.06 12.45
CA TYR A 160 8.81 -11.64 12.03
C TYR A 160 7.75 -12.60 12.56
N ARG A 161 6.68 -12.03 13.13
CA ARG A 161 5.51 -12.78 13.61
C ARG A 161 4.24 -12.14 13.09
N PHE A 162 3.32 -12.96 12.61
CA PHE A 162 2.01 -12.53 12.15
C PHE A 162 1.06 -12.44 13.34
N PHE A 163 0.29 -11.35 13.40
CA PHE A 163 -0.82 -11.28 14.34
C PHE A 163 -1.90 -12.28 13.95
N ARG A 164 -2.29 -13.16 14.87
CA ARG A 164 -3.41 -14.07 14.70
C ARG A 164 -4.56 -13.65 15.61
N PRO A 165 -5.68 -13.18 15.05
CA PRO A 165 -6.83 -12.84 15.87
C PRO A 165 -7.41 -14.11 16.51
N GLY A 166 -7.62 -14.05 17.82
CA GLY A 166 -8.37 -15.04 18.57
C GLY A 166 -9.88 -14.91 18.34
N LYS A 167 -10.66 -15.65 19.14
CA LYS A 167 -12.14 -15.62 19.04
C LYS A 167 -12.77 -14.35 19.62
N LYS A 168 -12.12 -13.74 20.61
CA LYS A 168 -12.62 -12.53 21.28
C LYS A 168 -12.28 -11.31 20.45
N HIS A 169 -13.25 -10.42 20.30
CA HIS A 169 -13.08 -9.09 19.75
C HIS A 169 -14.06 -8.14 20.43
N LEU A 170 -13.82 -6.84 20.30
CA LEU A 170 -14.67 -5.78 20.81
C LEU A 170 -14.94 -4.79 19.67
N THR A 171 -16.18 -4.33 19.58
CA THR A 171 -16.60 -3.26 18.66
C THR A 171 -17.20 -2.13 19.52
N PRO A 172 -16.55 -0.97 19.64
CA PRO A 172 -17.13 0.17 20.35
C PRO A 172 -18.40 0.70 19.67
N HIS A 173 -19.39 1.16 20.43
CA HIS A 173 -20.73 1.51 19.91
C HIS A 173 -21.16 2.96 20.17
N SER A 174 -20.72 3.57 21.26
CA SER A 174 -21.07 4.95 21.62
C SER A 174 -19.96 5.88 21.14
N TRP A 175 -20.22 6.60 20.06
CA TRP A 175 -19.24 7.49 19.43
C TRP A 175 -19.72 8.92 19.48
N THR A 176 -18.79 9.83 19.80
CA THR A 176 -18.98 11.26 19.58
C THR A 176 -18.01 11.75 18.51
N ILE A 177 -18.37 12.82 17.81
CA ILE A 177 -17.52 13.52 16.85
C ILE A 177 -17.51 15.03 17.15
N ARG A 178 -16.36 15.67 16.94
CA ARG A 178 -16.26 17.13 16.82
C ARG A 178 -15.21 17.52 15.78
N PRO A 179 -15.41 18.59 15.00
CA PRO A 179 -14.34 19.18 14.21
C PRO A 179 -13.26 19.73 15.16
N THR A 180 -12.00 19.64 14.75
CA THR A 180 -10.86 20.19 15.51
C THR A 180 -10.03 21.17 14.69
N TRP A 181 -10.11 21.08 13.37
CA TRP A 181 -9.44 21.98 12.44
C TRP A 181 -10.15 21.94 11.09
N SER A 182 -10.21 23.06 10.38
CA SER A 182 -10.73 23.12 9.02
C SER A 182 -9.86 23.98 8.11
N LEU A 183 -9.93 23.71 6.80
CA LEU A 183 -9.27 24.49 5.75
C LEU A 183 -10.26 24.71 4.61
N TYR A 184 -10.41 25.95 4.19
CA TYR A 184 -11.34 26.32 3.13
C TYR A 184 -10.85 27.53 2.32
N PRO A 185 -11.23 27.63 1.03
CA PRO A 185 -10.99 28.81 0.22
C PRO A 185 -11.74 30.02 0.81
N ALA A 186 -11.02 31.12 1.04
CA ALA A 186 -11.60 32.39 1.51
C ALA A 186 -11.78 33.41 0.38
N SER A 187 -11.01 33.27 -0.69
CA SER A 187 -11.12 34.02 -1.94
C SER A 187 -10.63 33.18 -3.11
N ASP A 188 -10.41 33.81 -4.26
CA ASP A 188 -9.82 33.18 -5.45
C ASP A 188 -8.34 32.81 -5.29
N VAL A 189 -7.62 33.47 -4.38
CA VAL A 189 -6.18 33.24 -4.16
C VAL A 189 -5.82 32.95 -2.70
N GLU A 190 -6.76 33.07 -1.77
CA GLU A 190 -6.53 32.92 -0.33
C GLU A 190 -7.26 31.71 0.25
N TYR A 191 -6.58 30.99 1.14
CA TYR A 191 -7.15 29.94 1.97
C TYR A 191 -7.11 30.36 3.44
N LYS A 192 -8.15 30.01 4.19
CA LYS A 192 -8.22 30.22 5.63
C LYS A 192 -8.36 28.90 6.36
N THR A 193 -7.86 28.90 7.60
CA THR A 193 -8.03 27.81 8.53
C THR A 193 -8.86 28.24 9.71
N ASP A 194 -9.63 27.33 10.28
CA ASP A 194 -10.34 27.53 11.53
C ASP A 194 -10.01 26.37 12.50
N SER A 195 -10.18 26.59 13.79
CA SER A 195 -10.02 25.59 14.85
C SER A 195 -11.27 25.61 15.71
N PRO A 196 -12.37 25.01 15.23
CA PRO A 196 -13.66 25.13 15.90
C PRO A 196 -13.61 24.56 17.31
N ASP A 197 -14.07 25.33 18.28
CA ASP A 197 -14.26 24.89 19.66
C ASP A 197 -15.74 24.55 19.87
N THR A 198 -16.13 23.38 19.38
CA THR A 198 -17.51 22.88 19.43
C THR A 198 -17.60 21.68 20.35
N GLU A 199 -18.69 21.61 21.12
CA GLU A 199 -19.02 20.44 21.93
C GLU A 199 -19.15 19.17 21.06
N PRO A 200 -18.66 18.00 21.52
CA PRO A 200 -18.87 16.73 20.83
C PRO A 200 -20.35 16.41 20.67
N VAL A 201 -20.71 15.89 19.50
CA VAL A 201 -22.06 15.39 19.22
C VAL A 201 -22.04 13.89 19.02
N GLU A 202 -23.08 13.21 19.47
CA GLU A 202 -23.27 11.77 19.23
C GLU A 202 -23.31 11.47 17.72
N CYS A 203 -22.62 10.40 17.32
CA CYS A 203 -22.55 9.98 15.94
C CYS A 203 -22.46 8.46 15.81
N ARG A 204 -22.47 7.99 14.56
CA ARG A 204 -22.05 6.63 14.22
C ARG A 204 -20.86 6.73 13.28
N PRO A 205 -19.90 5.79 13.35
CA PRO A 205 -18.91 5.63 12.29
C PRO A 205 -19.61 5.58 10.93
N GLY A 206 -19.19 6.45 10.01
CA GLY A 206 -19.78 6.63 8.70
C GLY A 206 -19.25 7.90 8.02
N ASP A 207 -20.03 8.35 7.05
CA ASP A 207 -19.83 9.65 6.42
C ASP A 207 -20.17 10.77 7.40
N TRP A 208 -19.24 11.68 7.66
CA TRP A 208 -19.44 12.77 8.60
C TRP A 208 -20.18 13.97 8.01
N ARG A 209 -20.41 14.01 6.68
CA ARG A 209 -20.98 15.19 6.00
C ARG A 209 -22.37 15.56 6.50
N PRO A 210 -23.27 14.61 6.83
CA PRO A 210 -24.54 14.95 7.46
C PRO A 210 -24.43 15.56 8.86
N VAL A 211 -23.26 15.45 9.51
CA VAL A 211 -23.03 15.93 10.89
C VAL A 211 -22.21 17.23 10.90
N LEU A 212 -21.14 17.30 10.09
CA LEU A 212 -20.19 18.42 10.07
C LEU A 212 -20.43 19.40 8.90
N GLY A 213 -21.31 19.05 7.97
CA GLY A 213 -21.61 19.81 6.77
C GLY A 213 -20.98 19.21 5.51
N GLU A 214 -21.70 19.32 4.39
CA GLU A 214 -21.31 18.75 3.08
C GLU A 214 -19.94 19.22 2.59
N PHE A 215 -19.57 20.46 2.92
CA PHE A 215 -18.35 21.11 2.43
C PHE A 215 -17.23 21.18 3.47
N PHE A 216 -17.37 20.46 4.59
CA PHE A 216 -16.32 20.41 5.60
C PHE A 216 -15.08 19.68 5.07
N SER A 217 -13.94 20.38 5.06
CA SER A 217 -12.60 19.82 4.83
C SER A 217 -11.70 20.16 6.01
N GLY A 218 -11.05 19.14 6.58
CA GLY A 218 -10.21 19.28 7.76
C GLY A 218 -10.20 18.03 8.62
N ASP A 219 -10.05 18.25 9.92
CA ASP A 219 -9.89 17.22 10.95
C ASP A 219 -11.12 17.14 11.84
N ALA A 220 -11.58 15.92 12.11
CA ALA A 220 -12.55 15.66 13.16
C ALA A 220 -12.08 14.55 14.11
N LEU A 221 -12.33 14.77 15.40
CA LEU A 221 -12.01 13.84 16.47
C LEU A 221 -13.22 12.98 16.79
N TYR A 222 -13.12 11.69 16.48
CA TYR A 222 -14.01 10.67 16.99
C TYR A 222 -13.54 10.21 18.37
N LYS A 223 -14.46 10.03 19.31
CA LYS A 223 -14.16 9.52 20.65
C LYS A 223 -15.17 8.45 21.06
N THR A 224 -14.69 7.41 21.72
CA THR A 224 -15.51 6.36 22.34
C THR A 224 -14.85 5.84 23.61
N GLU A 225 -15.65 5.25 24.49
CA GLU A 225 -15.18 4.61 25.71
C GLU A 225 -15.69 3.17 25.78
N PHE A 226 -14.86 2.28 26.30
CA PHE A 226 -15.20 0.85 26.42
C PHE A 226 -14.42 0.17 27.54
N GLU A 227 -14.97 -0.91 28.07
CA GLU A 227 -14.24 -1.78 29.01
C GLU A 227 -13.48 -2.88 28.26
N CYS A 228 -12.22 -3.11 28.68
CA CYS A 228 -11.38 -4.14 28.06
C CYS A 228 -11.54 -5.51 28.78
N PRO A 229 -11.99 -6.57 28.08
CA PRO A 229 -12.14 -7.90 28.68
C PRO A 229 -10.82 -8.66 28.86
N VAL A 230 -9.74 -8.22 28.21
CA VAL A 230 -8.41 -8.87 28.23
C VAL A 230 -7.31 -7.81 28.31
N PRO A 231 -7.11 -7.17 29.48
CA PRO A 231 -6.15 -6.10 29.66
C PRO A 231 -4.71 -6.61 29.57
N GLY A 232 -3.80 -5.78 29.06
CA GLY A 232 -2.36 -6.07 28.98
C GLY A 232 -1.95 -7.14 27.95
N GLY A 233 -2.88 -7.69 27.17
CA GLY A 233 -2.60 -8.68 26.13
C GLY A 233 -2.12 -8.08 24.80
N GLU A 234 -1.84 -8.96 23.85
CA GLU A 234 -1.58 -8.60 22.45
C GLU A 234 -2.92 -8.32 21.74
N ALA A 235 -2.97 -7.19 21.05
CA ALA A 235 -4.21 -6.73 20.41
C ALA A 235 -3.91 -5.88 19.17
N GLU A 236 -4.85 -5.91 18.23
CA GLU A 236 -4.83 -5.09 17.02
C GLU A 236 -6.16 -4.34 16.91
N LEU A 237 -6.08 -3.02 16.74
CA LEU A 237 -7.21 -2.20 16.33
C LEU A 237 -7.28 -2.18 14.81
N ASP A 238 -8.45 -2.47 14.27
CA ASP A 238 -8.78 -2.34 12.85
C ASP A 238 -9.88 -1.29 12.71
N LEU A 239 -9.57 -0.18 12.05
CA LEU A 239 -10.55 0.88 11.80
C LEU A 239 -11.44 0.60 10.58
N GLY A 240 -11.18 -0.49 9.84
CA GLY A 240 -11.85 -0.74 8.57
C GLY A 240 -11.56 0.36 7.56
N GLU A 241 -12.61 0.97 7.03
CA GLU A 241 -12.50 2.06 6.05
C GLU A 241 -12.43 3.43 6.74
N VAL A 242 -11.43 4.23 6.34
CA VAL A 242 -11.22 5.61 6.77
C VAL A 242 -11.00 6.47 5.53
N CYS A 243 -11.72 7.58 5.43
CA CYS A 243 -11.54 8.58 4.38
C CYS A 243 -11.04 9.89 5.02
N TYR A 244 -9.74 10.22 5.00
CA TYR A 244 -8.65 9.59 4.21
C TYR A 244 -7.39 9.26 5.02
N SER A 245 -7.13 9.96 6.11
CA SER A 245 -6.03 9.64 7.02
C SER A 245 -6.50 9.68 8.46
N CYS A 246 -5.74 9.07 9.36
CA CYS A 246 -6.06 9.11 10.78
C CYS A 246 -4.84 9.08 11.70
N THR A 247 -5.05 9.61 12.91
CA THR A 247 -4.19 9.42 14.07
C THR A 247 -5.01 8.83 15.20
N VAL A 248 -4.48 7.77 15.83
CA VAL A 248 -5.16 7.02 16.89
C VAL A 248 -4.48 7.29 18.22
N PHE A 249 -5.28 7.54 19.25
CA PHE A 249 -4.88 7.67 20.64
C PHE A 249 -5.69 6.72 21.52
N LEU A 250 -5.03 6.09 22.49
CA LEU A 250 -5.65 5.25 23.49
C LEU A 250 -5.23 5.75 24.87
N ASN A 251 -6.19 6.07 25.73
CA ASN A 251 -5.97 6.58 27.08
C ASN A 251 -4.98 7.78 27.08
N GLY A 252 -5.15 8.69 26.11
CA GLY A 252 -4.29 9.87 25.92
C GLY A 252 -2.92 9.60 25.29
N LYS A 253 -2.54 8.34 25.04
CA LYS A 253 -1.27 7.98 24.39
C LYS A 253 -1.47 7.70 22.91
N GLN A 254 -0.68 8.33 22.05
CA GLN A 254 -0.70 8.06 20.62
C GLN A 254 -0.27 6.61 20.33
N VAL A 255 -1.14 5.88 19.62
CA VAL A 255 -0.89 4.52 19.13
C VAL A 255 -0.15 4.58 17.79
N GLY A 256 -0.58 5.47 16.90
CA GLY A 256 0.04 5.64 15.58
C GLY A 256 -0.75 6.55 14.67
N ARG A 257 -0.26 6.72 13.44
CA ARG A 257 -0.93 7.49 12.38
C ARG A 257 -0.76 6.78 11.03
N LYS A 258 -1.75 6.91 10.14
CA LYS A 258 -1.73 6.33 8.79
C LYS A 258 -2.42 7.25 7.80
N PHE A 259 -1.82 7.42 6.62
CA PHE A 259 -2.48 8.08 5.48
C PHE A 259 -3.05 7.09 4.45
N TRP A 260 -2.83 5.79 4.63
CA TRP A 260 -3.30 4.75 3.72
C TRP A 260 -3.56 3.43 4.45
N GLY A 261 -4.47 2.65 3.87
CA GLY A 261 -4.85 1.35 4.37
C GLY A 261 -3.74 0.29 4.26
N PRO A 262 -3.85 -0.81 5.01
CA PRO A 262 -4.90 -1.07 6.00
C PRO A 262 -4.72 -0.20 7.26
N PHE A 263 -5.83 0.33 7.78
CA PHE A 263 -5.88 1.15 8.98
C PHE A 263 -5.87 0.29 10.26
N ARG A 264 -4.82 -0.54 10.37
CA ARG A 264 -4.59 -1.46 11.48
C ARG A 264 -3.45 -1.00 12.38
N PHE A 265 -3.66 -1.03 13.69
CA PHE A 265 -2.74 -0.52 14.69
C PHE A 265 -2.47 -1.56 15.77
N LYS A 266 -1.18 -1.78 16.05
CA LYS A 266 -0.72 -2.63 17.13
C LYS A 266 -0.98 -1.94 18.47
N MET A 267 -1.65 -2.64 19.41
CA MET A 267 -2.05 -2.10 20.73
C MET A 267 -1.46 -2.90 21.91
N ASP A 268 -0.42 -3.69 21.67
CA ASP A 268 0.17 -4.59 22.68
C ASP A 268 0.46 -3.89 24.01
N GLY A 269 -0.11 -4.44 25.08
CA GLY A 269 0.11 -3.94 26.43
C GLY A 269 -0.47 -2.54 26.71
N MET A 270 -1.16 -1.91 25.76
CA MET A 270 -1.71 -0.56 25.91
C MET A 270 -3.11 -0.54 26.53
N LEU A 271 -3.85 -1.65 26.42
CA LEU A 271 -5.21 -1.78 26.95
C LEU A 271 -5.20 -1.98 28.47
N GLY A 272 -5.80 -1.02 29.19
CA GLY A 272 -5.90 -1.01 30.64
C GLY A 272 -7.08 -1.83 31.17
N LYS A 273 -7.03 -2.13 32.48
CA LYS A 273 -8.19 -2.68 33.22
C LYS A 273 -9.28 -1.61 33.34
N GLY A 274 -10.55 -2.01 33.25
CA GLY A 274 -11.68 -1.10 33.36
C GLY A 274 -11.88 -0.27 32.09
N MET A 275 -12.32 0.97 32.26
CA MET A 275 -12.65 1.87 31.17
C MET A 275 -11.40 2.32 30.40
N ASN A 276 -11.47 2.24 29.08
CA ASN A 276 -10.48 2.76 28.15
C ASN A 276 -11.13 3.79 27.24
N THR A 277 -10.40 4.85 26.92
CA THR A 277 -10.83 5.90 25.99
C THR A 277 -10.06 5.77 24.69
N LEU A 278 -10.78 5.64 23.57
CA LEU A 278 -10.20 5.60 22.23
C LEU A 278 -10.61 6.86 21.47
N GLU A 279 -9.61 7.54 20.95
CA GLU A 279 -9.76 8.76 20.17
C GLU A 279 -9.11 8.56 18.79
N ILE A 280 -9.83 8.97 17.74
CA ILE A 280 -9.41 8.83 16.36
C ILE A 280 -9.62 10.18 15.68
N GLN A 281 -8.53 10.91 15.46
CA GLN A 281 -8.56 12.09 14.60
C GLN A 281 -8.54 11.60 13.16
N VAL A 282 -9.58 11.91 12.39
CA VAL A 282 -9.68 11.62 10.96
C VAL A 282 -9.55 12.92 10.20
N SER A 283 -8.76 12.91 9.13
CA SER A 283 -8.62 14.04 8.20
C SER A 283 -9.07 13.63 6.81
N ASN A 284 -9.94 14.44 6.19
CA ASN A 284 -10.29 14.24 4.79
C ASN A 284 -9.37 15.03 3.84
N THR A 285 -9.70 15.09 2.55
CA THR A 285 -9.03 15.95 1.58
C THR A 285 -9.70 17.32 1.51
N LEU A 286 -9.09 18.25 0.75
CA LEU A 286 -9.68 19.57 0.47
C LEU A 286 -10.84 19.52 -0.55
N ALA A 287 -11.19 18.32 -1.05
CA ALA A 287 -12.17 18.13 -2.10
C ALA A 287 -13.54 18.73 -1.74
N ASN A 288 -14.01 18.52 -0.50
CA ASN A 288 -15.31 19.04 -0.05
C ASN A 288 -15.35 20.57 -0.08
N ALA A 289 -14.34 21.24 0.49
CA ALA A 289 -14.31 22.70 0.49
C ALA A 289 -14.19 23.28 -0.94
N ILE A 290 -13.45 22.62 -1.84
CA ILE A 290 -13.34 23.04 -3.24
C ILE A 290 -14.64 22.82 -4.02
N ALA A 291 -15.38 21.77 -3.68
CA ALA A 291 -16.67 21.46 -4.28
C ALA A 291 -17.81 22.39 -3.81
N ASN A 292 -17.53 23.32 -2.89
CA ASN A 292 -18.49 24.33 -2.48
C ASN A 292 -18.90 25.22 -3.69
N PRO A 293 -20.21 25.36 -4.00
CA PRO A 293 -20.68 26.22 -5.06
C PRO A 293 -20.19 27.68 -4.99
N GLU A 294 -19.97 28.20 -3.79
CA GLU A 294 -19.42 29.55 -3.60
C GLU A 294 -17.96 29.65 -4.06
N THR A 295 -17.16 28.61 -3.78
CA THR A 295 -15.79 28.49 -4.27
C THR A 295 -15.77 28.41 -5.80
N GLU A 296 -16.62 27.56 -6.39
CA GLU A 296 -16.72 27.45 -7.84
C GLU A 296 -17.14 28.78 -8.49
N ALA A 297 -18.13 29.48 -7.91
CA ALA A 297 -18.56 30.78 -8.39
C ALA A 297 -17.44 31.83 -8.30
N CYS A 298 -16.64 31.79 -7.24
CA CYS A 298 -15.50 32.68 -7.07
C CYS A 298 -14.42 32.43 -8.14
N TRP A 299 -14.02 31.18 -8.33
CA TRP A 299 -12.99 30.84 -9.32
C TRP A 299 -13.42 31.07 -10.76
N ASN A 300 -14.69 30.80 -11.10
CA ASN A 300 -15.20 31.09 -12.46
C ASN A 300 -15.19 32.60 -12.79
N ARG A 301 -15.19 33.49 -11.78
CA ARG A 301 -15.01 34.94 -12.00
C ARG A 301 -13.55 35.31 -12.22
N SER A 302 -12.63 34.66 -11.50
CA SER A 302 -11.23 35.04 -11.45
C SER A 302 -10.34 34.32 -12.47
N PHE A 303 -10.75 33.14 -12.94
CA PHE A 303 -9.94 32.29 -13.80
C PHE A 303 -10.70 31.82 -15.05
N GLN A 304 -9.99 31.75 -16.18
CA GLN A 304 -10.53 31.15 -17.39
C GLN A 304 -10.51 29.62 -17.27
N ARG A 305 -11.67 29.00 -17.49
CA ARG A 305 -11.85 27.55 -17.41
C ARG A 305 -10.99 26.82 -18.43
N THR A 306 -10.22 25.83 -17.98
CA THR A 306 -9.36 25.01 -18.87
C THR A 306 -9.92 23.60 -19.05
N PRO A 307 -9.55 22.86 -20.12
CA PRO A 307 -9.92 21.46 -20.27
C PRO A 307 -9.46 20.58 -19.10
N TYR A 308 -8.30 20.88 -18.49
CA TYR A 308 -7.78 20.18 -17.32
C TYR A 308 -8.67 20.34 -16.09
N GLU A 309 -9.33 21.48 -15.95
CA GLU A 309 -10.23 21.74 -14.83
C GLU A 309 -11.48 20.84 -14.89
N ASN A 310 -12.04 20.64 -16.09
CA ASN A 310 -13.17 19.72 -16.29
C ASN A 310 -12.81 18.27 -15.93
N ILE A 311 -11.60 17.86 -16.30
CA ILE A 311 -11.05 16.55 -15.97
C ILE A 311 -10.89 16.43 -14.44
N THR A 312 -10.26 17.41 -13.80
CA THR A 312 -10.00 17.42 -12.34
C THR A 312 -11.31 17.38 -11.53
N ARG A 313 -12.30 18.21 -11.90
CA ARG A 313 -13.62 18.24 -11.23
C ARG A 313 -14.41 16.94 -11.34
N THR A 314 -14.09 16.08 -12.31
CA THR A 314 -14.69 14.74 -12.40
C THR A 314 -14.13 13.82 -11.32
N TYR A 315 -12.82 13.85 -11.10
CA TYR A 315 -12.12 13.03 -10.10
C TYR A 315 -12.31 13.52 -8.66
N GLU A 316 -12.46 14.83 -8.43
CA GLU A 316 -12.70 15.38 -7.08
C GLU A 316 -13.98 14.80 -6.44
N LYS A 317 -14.99 14.44 -7.24
CA LYS A 317 -16.23 13.82 -6.75
C LYS A 317 -15.99 12.46 -6.08
N ASP A 318 -14.98 11.72 -6.52
CA ASP A 318 -14.59 10.45 -5.92
C ASP A 318 -13.90 10.66 -4.55
N SER A 319 -13.50 11.91 -4.25
CA SER A 319 -12.79 12.31 -3.05
C SER A 319 -13.67 12.97 -1.98
N LEU A 320 -15.01 12.98 -2.16
CA LEU A 320 -15.92 13.67 -1.24
C LEU A 320 -16.25 12.88 0.04
N ARG A 321 -16.14 11.55 -0.02
CA ARG A 321 -16.41 10.67 1.13
C ARG A 321 -15.46 11.04 2.26
N SER A 322 -16.00 11.24 3.46
CA SER A 322 -15.19 11.77 4.56
C SER A 322 -15.63 11.19 5.89
N GLY A 323 -14.67 10.73 6.70
CA GLY A 323 -14.96 10.21 8.04
C GLY A 323 -14.48 8.77 8.28
N LEU A 324 -14.94 8.20 9.41
CA LEU A 324 -14.58 6.88 9.91
C LEU A 324 -15.68 5.88 9.55
N PHE A 325 -15.59 5.21 8.41
CA PHE A 325 -16.64 4.29 7.93
C PHE A 325 -16.67 2.95 8.68
N GLY A 326 -15.53 2.51 9.21
CA GLY A 326 -15.49 1.27 9.99
C GLY A 326 -15.52 0.00 9.12
N PRO A 327 -15.85 -1.16 9.73
CA PRO A 327 -16.14 -1.33 11.15
C PRO A 327 -14.90 -1.14 12.02
N VAL A 328 -15.07 -0.50 13.18
CA VAL A 328 -14.00 -0.35 14.18
C VAL A 328 -13.99 -1.56 15.10
N VAL A 329 -12.94 -2.37 15.04
CA VAL A 329 -12.84 -3.64 15.78
C VAL A 329 -11.49 -3.74 16.48
N ILE A 330 -11.51 -4.02 17.78
CA ILE A 330 -10.33 -4.41 18.56
C ILE A 330 -10.31 -5.94 18.63
N ARG A 331 -9.27 -6.55 18.04
CA ARG A 331 -9.07 -8.00 18.04
C ARG A 331 -8.02 -8.38 19.07
N PHE A 332 -8.32 -9.37 19.90
CA PHE A 332 -7.37 -9.95 20.86
C PHE A 332 -6.76 -11.20 20.24
N GLY A 333 -5.45 -11.40 20.38
CA GLY A 333 -4.78 -12.47 19.66
C GLY A 333 -3.39 -12.78 20.17
N ASP A 334 -2.62 -13.45 19.31
CA ASP A 334 -1.22 -13.76 19.54
C ASP A 334 -0.34 -13.54 18.28
N TYR A 335 0.89 -13.08 18.48
CA TYR A 335 1.90 -13.01 17.43
C TYR A 335 2.60 -14.36 17.30
N SER A 336 2.36 -15.02 16.17
CA SER A 336 2.93 -16.33 15.89
C SER A 336 3.56 -16.41 14.50
N LEU A 337 4.42 -17.40 14.34
CA LEU A 337 5.07 -17.67 13.06
C LEU A 337 4.04 -18.06 12.00
N PRO A 338 4.31 -17.85 10.70
CA PRO A 338 3.41 -18.31 9.66
C PRO A 338 3.15 -19.82 9.81
N PRO A 339 1.90 -20.28 9.64
CA PRO A 339 1.56 -21.68 9.81
C PRO A 339 2.36 -22.58 8.86
N ALA A 340 2.70 -23.78 9.33
CA ALA A 340 3.46 -24.75 8.57
C ALA A 340 2.67 -25.39 7.40
N GLU A 341 1.33 -25.26 7.32
CA GLU A 341 0.51 -25.91 6.29
C GLU A 341 -0.80 -25.14 5.94
N ASP A 342 -1.48 -25.60 4.87
CA ASP A 342 -2.68 -25.06 4.18
C ASP A 342 -3.98 -24.93 5.01
N THR A 343 -3.90 -24.81 6.33
CA THR A 343 -5.08 -24.91 7.22
C THR A 343 -5.87 -23.61 7.40
N ILE A 344 -5.39 -22.45 6.93
CA ILE A 344 -6.04 -21.16 7.27
C ILE A 344 -7.11 -20.70 6.24
N TRP A 345 -7.09 -21.17 4.99
CA TRP A 345 -7.93 -20.53 3.94
C TRP A 345 -9.23 -21.25 3.58
N LYS A 346 -9.58 -22.38 4.22
CA LYS A 346 -10.83 -23.09 3.90
C LYS A 346 -12.12 -22.44 4.40
N LYS A 347 -12.09 -21.35 5.19
CA LYS A 347 -13.31 -20.85 5.86
C LYS A 347 -13.93 -19.55 5.35
N HIS A 348 -13.27 -18.70 4.54
CA HIS A 348 -13.85 -17.38 4.19
C HIS A 348 -13.97 -17.07 2.69
N GLY A 349 -13.76 -18.04 1.78
CA GLY A 349 -13.76 -17.80 0.33
C GLY A 349 -14.89 -18.44 -0.49
N ARG A 350 -16.00 -18.89 0.13
CA ARG A 350 -17.14 -19.48 -0.60
C ARG A 350 -18.48 -19.07 0.01
N LYS A 351 -18.87 -17.82 -0.21
CA LYS A 351 -20.24 -17.34 -0.35
C LYS A 351 -20.13 -15.97 -1.04
N ASP A 352 -21.03 -15.68 -1.97
CA ASP A 352 -21.17 -14.40 -2.69
C ASP A 352 -20.61 -14.28 -4.12
N ILE A 353 -20.62 -15.35 -4.93
CA ILE A 353 -20.60 -15.21 -6.42
C ILE A 353 -21.64 -16.10 -7.11
N ARG A 354 -22.79 -16.36 -6.47
CA ARG A 354 -23.93 -16.99 -7.16
C ARG A 354 -25.24 -16.40 -6.66
N ASN A 355 -25.57 -15.17 -7.08
CA ASN A 355 -26.96 -14.69 -7.21
C ASN A 355 -27.08 -13.28 -7.83
N GLN A 356 -26.33 -12.98 -8.88
CA GLN A 356 -26.68 -11.89 -9.80
C GLN A 356 -26.60 -12.42 -11.23
N GLY A 357 -27.71 -12.99 -11.67
CA GLY A 357 -27.82 -13.61 -12.99
C GLY A 357 -29.08 -14.46 -13.12
N ARG A 358 -30.24 -13.88 -12.79
CA ARG A 358 -31.57 -14.25 -13.33
C ARG A 358 -32.66 -13.41 -12.65
N ARG A 359 -33.62 -12.97 -13.48
CA ARG A 359 -34.67 -11.94 -13.27
C ARG A 359 -34.20 -10.60 -13.80
N GLY A 360 -34.75 -10.04 -14.86
CA GLY A 360 -35.98 -10.34 -15.59
C GLY A 360 -36.41 -9.02 -16.20
#